data_AF-A0A367G526-F1
#
_entry.id   AF-A0A367G526-F1
#
_cell.length_a   1.000
_cell.length_b   1.000
_cell.length_c   1.000
_cell.angle_alpha   90.00
_cell.angle_beta   90.00
_cell.angle_gamma   90.00
#
_symmetry.space_group_name_H-M   'P 1'
#
loop_
_entity.id
_entity.type
_entity.pdbx_description
1 polymer ?
#
loop_
_entity_poly.entity_id
_entity_poly.type
_entity_poly.pdbx_seq_one_letter_code
_entity_poly.pdbx_strand_id
1 'polypeptide(L)'
;MSQESTGNDENSGNKVISKKRHRAKEPFFYEGEKYVSLGQCCEIYGINETSVRARAWRIHCTWEEAVKHFIEKSNADELKKIFVYKGKEYQSVAECCRKYDVRAASVRNRASSTGCSIEEALDHFIKKKIVTKKNEFVFRNKIYETLEECCEVYGVNANSVSSRKYRLGCSTDESLEHFIANKEIIEERIQKFTFKGTEYPSLRACCKKYGIEDACVRQRARDKNCSIEESFEHFMTRKRKKMLDNPEFDYHGTLYPSLKECCEKLKISKNSVVSKSRRSGCSLQEAVEYYVKKQHNK
;
A
#
# COMPACT_ATOMS: atom_id res chain seq x y z
N MET A 1 4.61 -67.08 -39.75
CA MET A 1 4.08 -67.73 -38.53
C MET A 1 4.96 -67.24 -37.39
N SER A 2 4.54 -66.48 -36.39
CA SER A 2 3.23 -66.10 -35.89
C SER A 2 3.34 -64.77 -35.12
N GLN A 3 2.18 -64.16 -34.88
CA GLN A 3 1.91 -62.85 -34.30
C GLN A 3 2.30 -62.66 -32.81
N GLU A 4 2.35 -61.36 -32.43
CA GLU A 4 1.97 -60.74 -31.13
C GLU A 4 2.76 -61.14 -29.86
N SER A 5 3.15 -60.24 -28.96
CA SER A 5 2.27 -59.32 -28.23
C SER A 5 2.94 -58.02 -27.78
N THR A 6 2.19 -56.95 -27.96
CA THR A 6 2.34 -55.60 -27.40
C THR A 6 2.35 -55.60 -25.86
N GLY A 7 3.33 -54.93 -25.26
CA GLY A 7 3.26 -54.42 -23.89
C GLY A 7 3.51 -52.92 -23.92
N ASN A 8 2.44 -52.12 -23.99
CA ASN A 8 2.48 -50.67 -23.84
C ASN A 8 2.71 -50.32 -22.37
N ASP A 9 3.92 -49.90 -22.01
CA ASP A 9 4.20 -49.26 -20.72
C ASP A 9 3.85 -47.76 -20.81
N GLU A 10 2.55 -47.46 -20.74
CA GLU A 10 2.03 -46.10 -20.54
C GLU A 10 2.14 -45.70 -19.06
N ASN A 11 3.36 -45.40 -18.59
CA ASN A 11 3.51 -44.75 -17.28
C ASN A 11 4.70 -43.79 -17.21
N SER A 12 4.64 -42.67 -17.94
CA SER A 12 5.60 -41.56 -17.76
C SER A 12 4.94 -40.16 -17.77
N GLY A 13 3.98 -39.96 -16.86
CA GLY A 13 3.30 -38.66 -16.69
C GLY A 13 4.10 -37.61 -15.91
N ASN A 14 4.98 -38.02 -15.00
CA ASN A 14 5.67 -37.10 -14.08
C ASN A 14 7.13 -36.88 -14.51
N LYS A 15 7.35 -36.24 -15.67
CA LYS A 15 8.72 -35.97 -16.16
C LYS A 15 9.53 -35.07 -15.22
N VAL A 16 10.76 -35.51 -14.94
CA VAL A 16 11.86 -34.73 -14.37
C VAL A 16 12.09 -33.46 -15.20
N ILE A 17 12.40 -32.36 -14.50
CA ILE A 17 12.50 -30.98 -15.00
C ILE A 17 13.16 -30.92 -16.40
N SER A 18 12.33 -30.80 -17.44
CA SER A 18 12.77 -30.27 -18.73
C SER A 18 12.58 -28.76 -18.70
N LYS A 19 13.46 -27.99 -19.37
CA LYS A 19 13.41 -26.51 -19.44
C LYS A 19 12.10 -25.95 -20.04
N LYS A 20 11.16 -26.79 -20.47
CA LYS A 20 9.82 -26.38 -20.91
C LYS A 20 8.91 -26.21 -19.70
N ARG A 21 8.37 -25.00 -19.54
CA ARG A 21 7.25 -24.73 -18.62
C ARG A 21 6.14 -25.73 -18.90
N HIS A 22 5.88 -26.66 -17.99
CA HIS A 22 4.68 -27.51 -18.05
C HIS A 22 3.46 -26.57 -18.15
N ARG A 23 2.66 -26.75 -19.19
CA ARG A 23 1.47 -25.94 -19.41
C ARG A 23 0.43 -26.35 -18.37
N ALA A 24 -0.35 -25.39 -17.87
CA ALA A 24 -1.36 -25.58 -16.82
C ALA A 24 -2.52 -26.55 -17.18
N LYS A 25 -2.42 -27.31 -18.27
CA LYS A 25 -3.48 -28.17 -18.82
C LYS A 25 -3.05 -29.63 -19.04
N GLU A 26 -1.85 -30.00 -18.63
CA GLU A 26 -1.39 -31.40 -18.72
C GLU A 26 -1.84 -32.17 -17.47
N PRO A 27 -2.34 -33.41 -17.64
CA PRO A 27 -2.79 -34.24 -16.54
C PRO A 27 -1.63 -34.51 -15.57
N PHE A 28 -1.91 -34.42 -14.28
CA PHE A 28 -0.94 -34.60 -13.21
C PHE A 28 -1.31 -35.84 -12.39
N PHE A 29 -0.33 -36.64 -12.01
CA PHE A 29 -0.55 -37.83 -11.20
C PHE A 29 0.10 -37.64 -9.83
N TYR A 30 -0.64 -37.94 -8.76
CA TYR A 30 -0.15 -37.90 -7.39
C TYR A 30 -0.62 -39.17 -6.67
N GLU A 31 0.32 -39.99 -6.18
CA GLU A 31 0.03 -41.27 -5.50
C GLU A 31 -0.88 -42.22 -6.31
N GLY A 32 -0.75 -42.20 -7.65
CA GLY A 32 -1.55 -43.04 -8.56
C GLY A 32 -2.90 -42.44 -8.97
N GLU A 33 -3.35 -41.36 -8.33
CA GLU A 33 -4.58 -40.65 -8.69
C GLU A 33 -4.34 -39.64 -9.82
N LYS A 34 -5.26 -39.59 -10.78
CA LYS A 34 -5.17 -38.71 -11.96
C LYS A 34 -5.94 -37.41 -11.76
N TYR A 35 -5.24 -36.30 -11.83
CA TYR A 35 -5.78 -34.95 -11.79
C TYR A 35 -5.74 -34.30 -13.16
N VAL A 36 -6.70 -33.41 -13.44
CA VAL A 36 -6.78 -32.64 -14.70
C VAL A 36 -5.56 -31.74 -14.87
N SER A 37 -4.98 -31.28 -13.77
CA SER A 37 -3.73 -30.52 -13.74
C SER A 37 -3.10 -30.48 -12.35
N LEU A 38 -1.85 -30.05 -12.26
CA LEU A 38 -1.20 -29.71 -10.98
C LEU A 38 -2.03 -28.70 -10.18
N GLY A 39 -2.64 -27.71 -10.86
CA GLY A 39 -3.45 -26.68 -10.21
C GLY A 39 -4.67 -27.26 -9.51
N GLN A 40 -5.37 -28.21 -10.14
CA GLN A 40 -6.51 -28.90 -9.53
C GLN A 40 -6.08 -29.73 -8.32
N CYS A 41 -4.97 -30.48 -8.44
CA CYS A 41 -4.42 -31.22 -7.29
C CYS A 41 -4.09 -30.26 -6.14
N CYS A 42 -3.42 -29.13 -6.42
CA CYS A 42 -3.10 -28.14 -5.40
C CYS A 42 -4.36 -27.55 -4.74
N GLU A 43 -5.42 -27.28 -5.51
CA GLU A 43 -6.69 -26.77 -5.00
C GLU A 43 -7.38 -27.75 -4.05
N ILE A 44 -7.44 -29.04 -4.41
CA ILE A 44 -8.05 -30.09 -3.58
C ILE A 44 -7.34 -30.24 -2.24
N TYR A 45 -6.01 -30.21 -2.23
CA TYR A 45 -5.22 -30.31 -1.00
C TYR A 45 -5.01 -28.96 -0.28
N GLY A 46 -5.61 -27.86 -0.75
CA GLY A 46 -5.50 -26.54 -0.12
C GLY A 46 -4.10 -25.92 -0.20
N ILE A 47 -3.29 -26.30 -1.19
CA ILE A 47 -1.89 -25.90 -1.38
C ILE A 47 -1.78 -24.82 -2.46
N ASN A 48 -0.87 -23.88 -2.27
CA ASN A 48 -0.57 -22.87 -3.29
C ASN A 48 0.31 -23.44 -4.42
N GLU A 49 -0.27 -23.58 -5.62
CA GLU A 49 0.43 -24.09 -6.82
C GLU A 49 1.73 -23.33 -7.14
N THR A 50 1.77 -22.01 -6.92
CA THR A 50 2.98 -21.20 -7.18
C THR A 50 4.12 -21.60 -6.24
N SER A 51 3.79 -21.93 -4.99
CA SER A 51 4.77 -22.36 -3.99
C SER A 51 5.35 -23.74 -4.30
N VAL A 52 4.50 -24.66 -4.80
CA VAL A 52 4.90 -25.99 -5.28
C VAL A 52 5.89 -25.85 -6.44
N ARG A 53 5.53 -25.07 -7.47
CA ARG A 53 6.39 -24.82 -8.64
C ARG A 53 7.74 -24.19 -8.24
N ALA A 54 7.72 -23.21 -7.35
CA ALA A 54 8.94 -22.53 -6.88
C ALA A 54 9.86 -23.48 -6.09
N ARG A 55 9.30 -24.36 -5.26
CA ARG A 55 10.06 -25.38 -4.53
C ARG A 55 10.70 -26.38 -5.49
N ALA A 56 9.92 -26.96 -6.39
CA ALA A 56 10.40 -27.93 -7.38
C ALA A 56 11.58 -27.35 -8.19
N TRP A 57 11.48 -26.09 -8.60
CA TRP A 57 12.54 -25.41 -9.33
C TRP A 57 13.82 -25.19 -8.51
N ARG A 58 13.69 -24.77 -7.25
CA ARG A 58 14.84 -24.42 -6.38
C ARG A 58 15.57 -25.65 -5.84
N ILE A 59 14.84 -26.73 -5.55
CA ILE A 59 15.37 -27.94 -4.92
C ILE A 59 15.66 -29.02 -5.98
N HIS A 60 15.29 -28.78 -7.24
CA HIS A 60 15.42 -29.72 -8.34
C HIS A 60 14.69 -31.06 -8.08
N CYS A 61 13.57 -31.01 -7.34
CA CYS A 61 12.73 -32.18 -7.08
C CYS A 61 11.56 -32.26 -8.07
N THR A 62 10.91 -33.42 -8.12
CA THR A 62 9.70 -33.63 -8.91
C THR A 62 8.53 -32.82 -8.36
N TRP A 63 7.50 -32.67 -9.19
CA TRP A 63 6.29 -31.93 -8.83
C TRP A 63 5.51 -32.67 -7.74
N GLU A 64 5.49 -34.00 -7.82
CA GLU A 64 4.91 -34.90 -6.82
C GLU A 64 5.63 -34.79 -5.46
N GLU A 65 6.96 -34.84 -5.42
CA GLU A 65 7.73 -34.62 -4.18
C GLU A 65 7.52 -33.21 -3.60
N ALA A 66 7.37 -32.20 -4.46
CA ALA A 66 7.06 -30.85 -4.03
C ALA A 66 5.67 -30.76 -3.41
N VAL A 67 4.64 -31.36 -4.04
CA VAL A 67 3.27 -31.44 -3.50
C VAL A 67 3.26 -32.17 -2.17
N LYS A 68 3.88 -33.37 -2.10
CA LYS A 68 3.99 -34.18 -0.89
C LYS A 68 4.57 -33.39 0.28
N HIS A 69 5.67 -32.67 0.05
CA HIS A 69 6.26 -31.82 1.08
C HIS A 69 5.27 -30.74 1.60
N PHE A 70 4.47 -30.13 0.73
CA PHE A 70 3.50 -29.12 1.17
C PHE A 70 2.31 -29.73 1.91
N ILE A 71 1.87 -30.94 1.54
CA ILE A 71 0.86 -31.71 2.30
C ILE A 71 1.40 -32.03 3.69
N GLU A 72 2.59 -32.64 3.77
CA GLU A 72 3.25 -32.97 5.06
C GLU A 72 3.49 -31.71 5.91
N LYS A 73 3.89 -30.61 5.28
CA LYS A 73 4.07 -29.33 5.98
C LYS A 73 2.74 -28.76 6.48
N SER A 74 1.65 -28.87 5.72
CA SER A 74 0.34 -28.38 6.15
C SER A 74 -0.17 -29.16 7.38
N ASN A 75 -0.04 -30.49 7.36
CA ASN A 75 -0.34 -31.36 8.50
C ASN A 75 0.55 -31.04 9.71
N ALA A 76 1.83 -30.74 9.48
CA ALA A 76 2.75 -30.31 10.54
C ALA A 76 2.48 -28.88 11.06
N ASP A 77 1.87 -28.00 10.27
CA ASP A 77 1.49 -26.65 10.67
C ASP A 77 0.16 -26.67 11.45
N GLU A 78 -0.77 -27.60 11.18
CA GLU A 78 -1.93 -27.88 12.07
C GLU A 78 -1.49 -28.37 13.46
N LEU A 79 -0.35 -29.06 13.55
CA LEU A 79 0.24 -29.51 14.82
C LEU A 79 1.11 -28.45 15.54
N LYS A 80 1.34 -27.26 14.98
CA LYS A 80 2.37 -26.34 15.50
C LYS A 80 1.87 -25.31 16.50
N LYS A 81 2.24 -25.62 17.75
CA LYS A 81 2.85 -24.75 18.76
C LYS A 81 1.96 -23.65 19.33
N ILE A 82 1.19 -24.07 20.33
CA ILE A 82 0.76 -23.21 21.43
C ILE A 82 2.01 -22.50 21.99
N PHE A 83 2.04 -21.18 21.82
CA PHE A 83 3.03 -20.31 22.44
C PHE A 83 2.51 -19.91 23.81
N VAL A 84 3.19 -20.31 24.88
CA VAL A 84 2.83 -19.92 26.24
C VAL A 84 3.61 -18.67 26.60
N TYR A 85 2.93 -17.63 27.06
CA TYR A 85 3.57 -16.41 27.57
C TYR A 85 2.87 -15.97 28.85
N LYS A 86 3.65 -15.85 29.94
CA LYS A 86 3.15 -15.52 31.30
C LYS A 86 1.98 -16.40 31.74
N GLY A 87 2.07 -17.70 31.47
CA GLY A 87 1.05 -18.70 31.85
C GLY A 87 -0.22 -18.66 30.99
N LYS A 88 -0.24 -17.92 29.88
CA LYS A 88 -1.35 -17.92 28.91
C LYS A 88 -0.93 -18.52 27.59
N GLU A 89 -1.80 -19.35 27.04
CA GLU A 89 -1.62 -20.02 25.76
C GLU A 89 -2.10 -19.16 24.60
N TYR A 90 -1.32 -19.10 23.53
CA TYR A 90 -1.62 -18.39 22.29
C TYR A 90 -1.38 -19.31 21.10
N GLN A 91 -2.20 -19.21 20.05
CA GLN A 91 -2.05 -20.03 18.82
C GLN A 91 -0.77 -19.68 18.06
N SER A 92 -0.17 -18.51 18.34
CA SER A 92 1.14 -18.16 17.81
C SER A 92 1.78 -16.99 18.58
N VAL A 93 3.09 -16.83 18.40
CA VAL A 93 3.80 -15.60 18.82
C VAL A 93 3.15 -14.34 18.22
N ALA A 94 2.64 -14.41 16.98
CA ALA A 94 2.00 -13.28 16.33
C ALA A 94 0.69 -12.88 17.03
N GLU A 95 -0.10 -13.86 17.45
CA GLU A 95 -1.32 -13.60 18.23
C GLU A 95 -0.99 -13.00 19.59
N CYS A 96 -0.01 -13.56 20.32
CA CYS A 96 0.46 -13.00 21.57
C CYS A 96 0.91 -11.54 21.39
N CYS A 97 1.76 -11.27 20.40
CA CYS A 97 2.23 -9.91 20.11
C CYS A 97 1.07 -8.94 19.81
N ARG A 98 0.04 -9.37 19.07
CA ARG A 98 -1.17 -8.56 18.81
C ARG A 98 -1.92 -8.23 20.10
N LYS A 99 -2.03 -9.16 21.05
CA LYS A 99 -2.73 -8.93 22.32
C LYS A 99 -2.07 -7.85 23.18
N TYR A 100 -0.75 -7.73 23.11
CA TYR A 100 0.02 -6.67 23.78
C TYR A 100 0.28 -5.44 22.91
N ASP A 101 -0.32 -5.39 21.71
CA ASP A 101 -0.17 -4.32 20.72
C ASP A 101 1.31 -4.00 20.43
N VAL A 102 2.05 -5.07 20.13
CA VAL A 102 3.46 -5.08 19.71
C VAL A 102 3.55 -5.76 18.33
N ARG A 103 4.40 -5.23 17.44
CA ARG A 103 4.61 -5.83 16.12
C ARG A 103 5.48 -7.08 16.21
N ALA A 104 4.93 -8.23 15.84
CA ALA A 104 5.62 -9.53 15.91
C ALA A 104 6.95 -9.59 15.13
N ALA A 105 7.06 -8.85 14.02
CA ALA A 105 8.31 -8.74 13.27
C ALA A 105 9.43 -8.06 14.08
N SER A 106 9.09 -7.00 14.82
CA SER A 106 10.06 -6.28 15.67
C SER A 106 10.57 -7.16 16.80
N VAL A 107 9.70 -7.96 17.41
CA VAL A 107 10.05 -8.94 18.46
C VAL A 107 11.02 -9.98 17.91
N ARG A 108 10.68 -10.61 16.76
CA ARG A 108 11.55 -11.60 16.11
C ARG A 108 12.91 -11.02 15.73
N ASN A 109 12.93 -9.85 15.11
CA ASN A 109 14.18 -9.21 14.69
C ASN A 109 15.08 -8.93 15.90
N ARG A 110 14.51 -8.41 17.00
CA ARG A 110 15.25 -8.19 18.24
C ARG A 110 15.83 -9.50 18.77
N ALA A 111 14.98 -10.52 18.96
CA ALA A 111 15.41 -11.83 19.44
C ALA A 111 16.56 -12.40 18.61
N SER A 112 16.48 -12.32 17.28
CA SER A 112 17.56 -12.74 16.38
C SER A 112 18.82 -11.89 16.48
N SER A 113 18.70 -10.56 16.60
CA SER A 113 19.85 -9.65 16.63
C SER A 113 20.58 -9.62 17.97
N THR A 114 19.88 -9.84 19.08
CA THR A 114 20.44 -9.77 20.44
C THR A 114 20.62 -11.15 21.07
N GLY A 115 20.21 -12.22 20.38
CA GLY A 115 20.28 -13.59 20.88
C GLY A 115 19.37 -13.86 22.09
N CYS A 116 18.40 -13.00 22.38
CA CYS A 116 17.47 -13.18 23.50
C CYS A 116 16.25 -14.00 23.08
N SER A 117 15.52 -14.52 24.06
CA SER A 117 14.26 -15.23 23.80
C SER A 117 13.20 -14.31 23.20
N ILE A 118 12.19 -14.92 22.57
CA ILE A 118 11.02 -14.19 22.04
C ILE A 118 10.23 -13.51 23.16
N GLU A 119 10.20 -14.11 24.36
CA GLU A 119 9.53 -13.56 25.53
C GLU A 119 10.24 -12.31 26.05
N GLU A 120 11.56 -12.36 26.22
CA GLU A 120 12.38 -11.21 26.64
C GLU A 120 12.32 -10.08 25.62
N ALA A 121 12.33 -10.41 24.33
CA ALA A 121 12.16 -9.43 23.27
C ALA A 121 10.78 -8.76 23.36
N LEU A 122 9.72 -9.52 23.62
CA LEU A 122 8.36 -9.00 23.80
C LEU A 122 8.26 -8.12 25.05
N ASP A 123 8.80 -8.57 26.18
CA ASP A 123 8.85 -7.80 27.43
C ASP A 123 9.58 -6.46 27.25
N HIS A 124 10.68 -6.43 26.51
CA HIS A 124 11.37 -5.20 26.19
C HIS A 124 10.47 -4.20 25.46
N PHE A 125 9.70 -4.64 24.46
CA PHE A 125 8.80 -3.75 23.73
C PHE A 125 7.60 -3.31 24.57
N ILE A 126 7.04 -4.19 25.41
CA ILE A 126 5.98 -3.83 26.35
C ILE A 126 6.48 -2.78 27.34
N LYS A 127 7.65 -3.00 27.96
CA LYS A 127 8.26 -2.05 28.90
C LYS A 127 8.59 -0.72 28.24
N LYS A 128 9.19 -0.75 27.05
CA LYS A 128 9.48 0.46 26.26
C LYS A 128 8.21 1.29 26.03
N LYS A 129 7.09 0.63 25.69
CA LYS A 129 5.80 1.28 25.45
C LYS A 129 5.23 1.92 26.71
N ILE A 130 5.36 1.25 27.86
CA ILE A 130 4.94 1.80 29.16
C ILE A 130 5.78 3.05 29.49
N VAL A 131 7.10 3.00 29.28
CA VAL A 131 8.00 4.14 29.52
C VAL A 131 7.62 5.31 28.60
N THR A 132 7.38 5.07 27.31
CA THR A 132 6.96 6.15 26.40
C THR A 132 5.61 6.75 26.74
N LYS A 133 4.67 5.96 27.29
CA LYS A 133 3.37 6.49 27.77
C LYS A 133 3.49 7.31 29.04
N LYS A 134 4.48 7.03 29.91
CA LYS A 134 4.73 7.78 31.15
C LYS A 134 5.54 9.07 30.94
N ASN A 135 6.10 9.29 29.75
CA ASN A 135 6.70 10.58 29.40
C ASN A 135 5.58 11.58 29.10
N GLU A 136 4.80 11.90 30.13
CA GLU A 136 3.83 12.99 30.07
C GLU A 136 4.59 14.30 29.82
N PHE A 137 4.14 15.08 28.84
CA PHE A 137 4.78 16.34 28.49
C PHE A 137 4.29 17.42 29.45
N VAL A 138 5.16 17.92 30.32
CA VAL A 138 4.82 18.97 31.28
C VAL A 138 5.26 20.32 30.74
N PHE A 139 4.33 21.26 30.65
CA PHE A 139 4.62 22.65 30.26
C PHE A 139 3.74 23.62 31.06
N ARG A 140 4.37 24.63 31.70
CA ARG A 140 3.73 25.59 32.61
C ARG A 140 2.88 24.92 33.72
N ASN A 141 3.43 23.90 34.37
CA ASN A 141 2.75 23.10 35.41
C ASN A 141 1.44 22.44 34.96
N LYS A 142 1.22 22.30 33.65
CA LYS A 142 0.14 21.50 33.07
C LYS A 142 0.73 20.29 32.37
N ILE A 143 0.02 19.17 32.47
CA ILE A 143 0.42 17.89 31.92
C ILE A 143 -0.35 17.67 30.61
N TYR A 144 0.36 17.30 29.56
CA TYR A 144 -0.17 16.98 28.23
C TYR A 144 0.28 15.57 27.84
N GLU A 145 -0.52 14.85 27.06
CA GLU A 145 -0.15 13.52 26.55
C GLU A 145 1.01 13.60 25.57
N THR A 146 1.07 14.68 24.78
CA THR A 146 2.08 14.90 23.74
C THR A 146 2.46 16.37 23.57
N LEU A 147 3.59 16.63 22.91
CA LEU A 147 3.97 17.99 22.51
C LEU A 147 2.92 18.59 21.56
N GLU A 148 2.36 17.77 20.67
CA GLU A 148 1.35 18.15 19.69
C GLU A 148 0.10 18.69 20.37
N GLU A 149 -0.42 17.96 21.36
CA GLU A 149 -1.57 18.40 22.16
C GLU A 149 -1.28 19.73 22.89
N CYS A 150 -0.11 19.85 23.52
CA CYS A 150 0.30 21.11 24.14
C CYS A 150 0.32 22.24 23.11
N CYS A 151 0.91 22.01 21.93
CA CYS A 151 0.99 23.01 20.88
C CYS A 151 -0.40 23.44 20.39
N GLU A 152 -1.36 22.52 20.28
CA GLU A 152 -2.74 22.81 19.90
C GLU A 152 -3.43 23.72 20.92
N VAL A 153 -3.27 23.45 22.22
CA VAL A 153 -3.87 24.26 23.31
C VAL A 153 -3.38 25.71 23.27
N TYR A 154 -2.10 25.93 22.97
CA TYR A 154 -1.55 27.29 22.84
C TYR A 154 -1.69 27.89 21.43
N GLY A 155 -2.21 27.11 20.47
CA GLY A 155 -2.35 27.53 19.08
C GLY A 155 -1.01 27.80 18.38
N VAL A 156 0.02 27.01 18.69
CA VAL A 156 1.34 27.06 18.07
C VAL A 156 1.59 25.81 17.23
N ASN A 157 2.50 25.87 16.27
CA ASN A 157 2.79 24.74 15.39
C ASN A 157 3.91 23.85 15.98
N ALA A 158 3.61 22.58 16.27
CA ALA A 158 4.56 21.62 16.84
C ALA A 158 5.82 21.40 15.98
N ASN A 159 5.70 21.43 14.65
CA ASN A 159 6.85 21.32 13.75
C ASN A 159 7.75 22.56 13.84
N SER A 160 7.18 23.75 13.97
CA SER A 160 7.94 24.99 14.16
C SER A 160 8.71 24.97 15.48
N VAL A 161 8.06 24.54 16.57
CA VAL A 161 8.66 24.39 17.91
C VAL A 161 9.84 23.41 17.84
N SER A 162 9.62 22.23 17.27
CA SER A 162 10.67 21.22 17.10
C SER A 162 11.81 21.74 16.22
N SER A 163 11.49 22.39 15.10
CA SER A 163 12.50 22.91 14.17
C SER A 163 13.38 24.00 14.80
N ARG A 164 12.82 24.87 15.66
CA ARG A 164 13.61 25.87 16.39
C ARG A 164 14.49 25.21 17.45
N LYS A 165 13.96 24.25 18.20
CA LYS A 165 14.70 23.43 19.17
C LYS A 165 15.95 22.82 18.53
N TYR A 166 15.79 22.12 17.39
CA TYR A 166 16.91 21.49 16.71
C TYR A 166 17.92 22.49 16.12
N ARG A 167 17.46 23.60 15.53
CA ARG A 167 18.35 24.59 14.90
C ARG A 167 19.14 25.43 15.89
N LEU A 168 18.53 25.77 17.04
CA LEU A 168 19.14 26.64 18.04
C LEU A 168 19.69 25.88 19.25
N GLY A 169 19.45 24.56 19.33
CA GLY A 169 19.88 23.73 20.47
C GLY A 169 19.19 24.09 21.79
N CYS A 170 18.08 24.83 21.77
CA CYS A 170 17.35 25.22 22.98
C CYS A 170 16.43 24.08 23.47
N SER A 171 15.84 24.26 24.65
CA SER A 171 14.83 23.33 25.18
C SER A 171 13.51 23.41 24.41
N THR A 172 12.68 22.36 24.53
CA THR A 172 11.32 22.38 23.95
C THR A 172 10.49 23.53 24.53
N ASP A 173 10.62 23.77 25.83
CA ASP A 173 9.90 24.79 26.59
C ASP A 173 10.28 26.21 26.14
N GLU A 174 11.57 26.52 26.02
CA GLU A 174 12.03 27.81 25.49
C GLU A 174 11.58 28.04 24.05
N SER A 175 11.45 26.95 23.28
CA SER A 175 10.91 27.01 21.93
C SER A 175 9.41 27.33 21.94
N LEU A 176 8.63 26.65 22.79
CA LEU A 176 7.22 26.95 23.00
C LEU A 176 7.00 28.39 23.45
N GLU A 177 7.71 28.84 24.49
CA GLU A 177 7.60 30.20 25.01
C GLU A 177 7.87 31.26 23.94
N HIS A 178 8.88 31.04 23.10
CA HIS A 178 9.14 31.93 21.98
C HIS A 178 7.96 32.02 21.01
N PHE A 179 7.36 30.89 20.62
CA PHE A 179 6.23 30.89 19.69
C PHE A 179 4.94 31.42 20.31
N ILE A 180 4.74 31.23 21.61
CA ILE A 180 3.60 31.78 22.36
C ILE A 180 3.74 33.30 22.47
N ALA A 181 4.91 33.80 22.87
CA ALA A 181 5.16 35.23 23.03
C ALA A 181 5.13 36.01 21.71
N ASN A 182 5.56 35.40 20.60
CA ASN A 182 5.59 36.04 19.29
C ASN A 182 4.39 35.68 18.41
N LYS A 183 3.32 35.10 18.98
CA LYS A 183 2.19 34.58 18.20
C LYS A 183 1.56 35.66 17.32
N GLU A 184 1.25 36.82 17.89
CA GLU A 184 0.62 37.94 17.18
C GLU A 184 1.53 38.47 16.07
N ILE A 185 2.83 38.66 16.35
CA ILE A 185 3.82 39.10 15.36
C ILE A 185 3.93 38.10 14.20
N ILE A 186 3.89 36.80 14.51
CA ILE A 186 3.92 35.74 13.49
C ILE A 186 2.64 35.78 12.65
N GLU A 187 1.47 35.96 13.27
CA GLU A 187 0.18 36.06 12.59
C GLU A 187 0.11 37.31 11.70
N GLU A 188 0.59 38.47 12.16
CA GLU A 188 0.68 39.71 11.37
C GLU A 188 1.63 39.56 10.18
N ARG A 189 2.74 38.83 10.35
CA ARG A 189 3.69 38.56 9.27
C ARG A 189 3.12 37.60 8.21
N ILE A 190 2.07 36.84 8.53
CA ILE A 190 1.37 36.06 7.53
C ILE A 190 0.59 37.02 6.64
N GLN A 191 1.19 37.34 5.49
CA GLN A 191 0.56 38.20 4.49
C GLN A 191 -0.78 37.58 4.04
N LYS A 192 -1.86 38.32 4.34
CA LYS A 192 -3.18 38.07 3.77
C LYS A 192 -3.09 38.06 2.25
N PHE A 193 -3.80 37.13 1.63
CA PHE A 193 -3.75 36.93 0.19
C PHE A 193 -5.15 37.15 -0.39
N THR A 194 -5.31 38.17 -1.22
CA THR A 194 -6.59 38.46 -1.87
C THR A 194 -6.56 37.91 -3.28
N PHE A 195 -7.55 37.07 -3.61
CA PHE A 195 -7.70 36.52 -4.95
C PHE A 195 -9.14 36.67 -5.42
N LYS A 196 -9.33 37.35 -6.56
CA LYS A 196 -10.65 37.61 -7.18
C LYS A 196 -11.69 38.20 -6.21
N GLY A 197 -11.27 39.17 -5.39
CA GLY A 197 -12.13 39.84 -4.43
C GLY A 197 -12.44 39.05 -3.16
N THR A 198 -11.90 37.84 -2.99
CA THR A 198 -11.96 37.09 -1.72
C THR A 198 -10.63 37.20 -0.98
N GLU A 199 -10.67 37.68 0.26
CA GLU A 199 -9.51 37.71 1.15
C GLU A 199 -9.32 36.36 1.83
N TYR A 200 -8.09 35.85 1.79
CA TYR A 200 -7.69 34.63 2.47
C TYR A 200 -6.69 34.98 3.58
N PRO A 201 -6.74 34.27 4.74
CA PRO A 201 -5.80 34.48 5.84
C PRO A 201 -4.33 34.32 5.43
N SER A 202 -4.06 33.54 4.37
CA SER A 202 -2.74 33.42 3.77
C SER A 202 -2.83 32.84 2.35
N LEU A 203 -1.75 32.95 1.58
CA LEU A 203 -1.59 32.20 0.34
C LEU A 203 -1.84 30.70 0.55
N ARG A 204 -1.33 30.13 1.66
CA ARG A 204 -1.48 28.70 1.96
C ARG A 204 -2.94 28.32 2.18
N ALA A 205 -3.72 29.17 2.85
CA ALA A 205 -5.15 28.96 3.04
C ALA A 205 -5.90 29.00 1.69
N CYS A 206 -5.56 29.96 0.82
CA CYS A 206 -6.09 30.02 -0.54
C CYS A 206 -5.74 28.75 -1.34
N CYS A 207 -4.45 28.41 -1.42
CA CYS A 207 -3.95 27.20 -2.06
C CYS A 207 -4.64 25.93 -1.58
N LYS A 208 -4.83 25.76 -0.26
CA LYS A 208 -5.54 24.62 0.33
C LYS A 208 -7.00 24.55 -0.16
N LYS A 209 -7.73 25.67 -0.17
CA LYS A 209 -9.12 25.72 -0.67
C LYS A 209 -9.24 25.27 -2.12
N TYR A 210 -8.27 25.65 -2.95
CA TYR A 210 -8.26 25.29 -4.37
C TYR A 210 -7.50 23.99 -4.65
N GLY A 211 -7.00 23.27 -3.64
CA GLY A 211 -6.24 22.04 -3.78
C GLY A 211 -4.99 22.21 -4.65
N ILE A 212 -4.28 23.32 -4.43
CA ILE A 212 -2.98 23.66 -5.02
C ILE A 212 -1.95 23.61 -3.90
N GLU A 213 -0.76 23.10 -4.17
CA GLU A 213 0.35 23.12 -3.22
C GLU A 213 1.02 24.50 -3.22
N ASP A 214 1.08 25.15 -2.06
CA ASP A 214 1.59 26.53 -1.96
C ASP A 214 3.09 26.62 -2.29
N ALA A 215 3.84 25.55 -2.01
CA ALA A 215 5.25 25.43 -2.40
C ALA A 215 5.44 25.58 -3.93
N CYS A 216 4.59 24.93 -4.74
CA CYS A 216 4.65 25.02 -6.19
C CYS A 216 4.37 26.44 -6.70
N VAL A 217 3.41 27.13 -6.10
CA VAL A 217 3.07 28.52 -6.45
C VAL A 217 4.26 29.43 -6.16
N ARG A 218 4.85 29.33 -4.97
CA ARG A 218 6.02 30.14 -4.59
C ARG A 218 7.24 29.82 -5.46
N GLN A 219 7.48 28.55 -5.75
CA GLN A 219 8.61 28.14 -6.57
C GLN A 219 8.52 28.71 -7.98
N ARG A 220 7.36 28.57 -8.64
CA ARG A 220 7.16 29.13 -9.98
C ARG A 220 7.27 30.66 -9.98
N ALA A 221 6.78 31.34 -8.94
CA ALA A 221 6.91 32.79 -8.84
C ALA A 221 8.38 33.23 -8.83
N ARG A 222 9.26 32.48 -8.13
CA ARG A 222 10.71 32.69 -8.16
C ARG A 222 11.31 32.35 -9.52
N ASP A 223 11.03 31.14 -10.04
CA ASP A 223 11.64 30.62 -11.26
C ASP A 223 11.27 31.44 -12.51
N LYS A 224 10.07 32.04 -12.51
CA LYS A 224 9.55 32.87 -13.61
C LYS A 224 9.58 34.35 -13.31
N ASN A 225 10.13 34.74 -12.16
CA ASN A 225 10.18 36.11 -11.68
C ASN A 225 8.84 36.85 -11.87
N CYS A 226 7.75 36.20 -11.48
CA CYS A 226 6.38 36.71 -11.64
C CYS A 226 5.70 36.86 -10.27
N SER A 227 4.55 37.53 -10.22
CA SER A 227 3.83 37.68 -8.96
C SER A 227 3.31 36.34 -8.42
N ILE A 228 3.00 36.30 -7.13
CA ILE A 228 2.41 35.11 -6.49
C ILE A 228 1.01 34.87 -7.06
N GLU A 229 0.27 35.93 -7.35
CA GLU A 229 -1.05 35.93 -7.95
C GLU A 229 -1.01 35.34 -9.37
N GLU A 230 -0.08 35.78 -10.23
CA GLU A 230 0.11 35.24 -11.58
C GLU A 230 0.52 33.77 -11.55
N SER A 231 1.41 33.42 -10.62
CA SER A 231 1.82 32.03 -10.42
C SER A 231 0.63 31.16 -9.98
N PHE A 232 -0.17 31.65 -9.05
CA PHE A 232 -1.37 30.98 -8.56
C PHE A 232 -2.39 30.80 -9.69
N GLU A 233 -2.62 31.83 -10.49
CA GLU A 233 -3.54 31.79 -11.63
C GLU A 233 -3.07 30.82 -12.71
N HIS A 234 -1.77 30.68 -12.93
CA HIS A 234 -1.22 29.63 -13.80
C HIS A 234 -1.57 28.21 -13.31
N PHE A 235 -1.51 27.93 -12.01
CA PHE A 235 -1.93 26.62 -11.49
C PHE A 235 -3.44 26.43 -11.53
N MET A 236 -4.21 27.49 -11.33
CA MET A 236 -5.66 27.48 -11.52
C MET A 236 -6.06 27.19 -12.97
N THR A 237 -5.42 27.83 -13.95
CA THR A 237 -5.68 27.62 -15.38
C THR A 237 -5.20 26.25 -15.85
N ARG A 238 -4.09 25.72 -15.32
CA ARG A 238 -3.65 24.34 -15.60
C ARG A 238 -4.58 23.29 -14.99
N LYS A 239 -5.09 23.52 -13.77
CA LYS A 239 -6.13 22.67 -13.16
C LYS A 239 -7.44 22.77 -13.95
N ARG A 240 -7.81 23.98 -14.38
CA ARG A 240 -8.96 24.24 -15.28
C ARG A 240 -8.77 23.58 -16.65
N LYS A 241 -7.57 23.56 -17.22
CA LYS A 241 -7.23 22.78 -18.44
C LYS A 241 -7.32 21.28 -18.19
N LYS A 242 -6.84 20.75 -17.06
CA LYS A 242 -7.08 19.33 -16.70
C LYS A 242 -8.57 19.01 -16.49
N MET A 243 -9.38 20.00 -16.09
CA MET A 243 -10.83 19.87 -15.96
C MET A 243 -11.56 20.02 -17.32
N LEU A 244 -11.11 20.90 -18.22
CA LEU A 244 -11.62 21.06 -19.59
C LEU A 244 -11.12 19.97 -20.56
N ASP A 245 -9.94 19.39 -20.32
CA ASP A 245 -9.40 18.20 -21.00
C ASP A 245 -10.13 16.91 -20.56
N ASN A 246 -11.24 17.06 -19.85
CA ASN A 246 -12.24 16.03 -19.70
C ASN A 246 -13.40 16.38 -20.67
N PRO A 247 -13.16 16.33 -22.00
CA PRO A 247 -14.19 16.71 -22.96
C PRO A 247 -15.40 15.82 -22.76
N GLU A 248 -16.58 16.42 -22.92
CA GLU A 248 -17.83 15.68 -22.99
C GLU A 248 -17.68 14.57 -24.05
N PHE A 249 -18.10 13.38 -23.68
CA PHE A 249 -17.92 12.18 -24.48
C PHE A 249 -19.28 11.66 -24.87
N ASP A 250 -19.64 11.82 -26.14
CA ASP A 250 -20.81 11.17 -26.69
C ASP A 250 -20.54 9.68 -26.92
N TYR A 251 -21.48 8.84 -26.50
CA TYR A 251 -21.48 7.41 -26.80
C TYR A 251 -22.91 6.97 -27.08
N HIS A 252 -23.17 6.54 -28.32
CA HIS A 252 -24.51 6.16 -28.82
C HIS A 252 -25.60 7.21 -28.54
N GLY A 253 -25.29 8.49 -28.77
CA GLY A 253 -26.23 9.59 -28.56
C GLY A 253 -26.50 9.94 -27.11
N THR A 254 -25.81 9.29 -26.16
CA THR A 254 -25.79 9.71 -24.76
C THR A 254 -24.52 10.53 -24.51
N LEU A 255 -24.71 11.79 -24.15
CA LEU A 255 -23.62 12.68 -23.79
C LEU A 255 -23.19 12.45 -22.34
N TYR A 256 -21.95 12.01 -22.14
CA TYR A 256 -21.35 11.88 -20.81
C TYR A 256 -20.48 13.10 -20.52
N PRO A 257 -20.47 13.61 -19.27
CA PRO A 257 -19.57 14.71 -18.88
C PRO A 257 -18.10 14.40 -19.12
N SER A 258 -17.73 13.11 -19.24
CA SER A 258 -16.44 12.70 -19.77
C SER A 258 -16.34 11.22 -20.13
N LEU A 259 -15.26 10.87 -20.85
CA LEU A 259 -14.87 9.48 -21.06
C LEU A 259 -14.73 8.70 -19.73
N LYS A 260 -14.28 9.35 -18.65
CA LYS A 260 -14.13 8.69 -17.34
C LYS A 260 -15.49 8.25 -16.81
N GLU A 261 -16.47 9.15 -16.80
CA GLU A 261 -17.82 8.85 -16.31
C GLU A 261 -18.55 7.85 -17.21
N CYS A 262 -18.35 7.93 -18.53
CA CYS A 262 -18.82 6.93 -19.47
C CYS A 262 -18.29 5.53 -19.10
N CYS A 263 -16.98 5.42 -18.88
CA CYS A 263 -16.35 4.15 -18.50
C CYS A 263 -16.83 3.64 -17.14
N GLU A 264 -17.02 4.53 -16.16
CA GLU A 264 -17.52 4.16 -14.82
C GLU A 264 -18.97 3.65 -14.85
N LYS A 265 -19.86 4.33 -15.59
CA LYS A 265 -21.25 3.89 -15.80
C LYS A 265 -21.32 2.54 -16.51
N LEU A 266 -20.46 2.33 -17.50
CA LEU A 266 -20.35 1.06 -18.24
C LEU A 266 -19.49 0.02 -17.52
N LYS A 267 -19.00 0.30 -16.30
CA LYS A 267 -18.14 -0.59 -15.49
C LYS A 267 -16.91 -1.13 -16.24
N ILE A 268 -16.31 -0.31 -17.11
CA ILE A 268 -15.09 -0.62 -17.87
C ILE A 268 -13.93 0.28 -17.41
N SER A 269 -12.69 -0.19 -17.60
CA SER A 269 -11.50 0.59 -17.21
C SER A 269 -11.14 1.65 -18.27
N LYS A 270 -11.16 2.93 -17.88
CA LYS A 270 -10.70 4.06 -18.73
C LYS A 270 -9.31 3.82 -19.31
N ASN A 271 -8.38 3.32 -18.49
CA ASN A 271 -7.00 3.09 -18.93
C ASN A 271 -6.96 2.01 -20.03
N SER A 272 -7.75 0.95 -19.89
CA SER A 272 -7.85 -0.12 -20.88
C SER A 272 -8.42 0.36 -22.22
N VAL A 273 -9.42 1.25 -22.18
CA VAL A 273 -10.03 1.90 -23.35
C VAL A 273 -9.00 2.77 -24.09
N VAL A 274 -8.33 3.69 -23.37
CA VAL A 274 -7.31 4.58 -23.95
C VAL A 274 -6.15 3.77 -24.54
N SER A 275 -5.66 2.76 -23.83
CA SER A 275 -4.58 1.89 -24.33
C SER A 275 -5.00 1.05 -25.54
N LYS A 276 -6.28 0.69 -25.69
CA LYS A 276 -6.79 -0.04 -26.86
C LYS A 276 -6.88 0.89 -28.07
N SER A 277 -7.47 2.07 -27.90
CA SER A 277 -7.55 3.09 -28.95
C SER A 277 -6.16 3.42 -29.51
N ARG A 278 -5.17 3.67 -28.65
CA ARG A 278 -3.78 3.95 -29.08
C ARG A 278 -3.10 2.80 -29.80
N ARG A 279 -3.25 1.56 -29.32
CA ARG A 279 -2.58 0.38 -29.90
C ARG A 279 -3.21 -0.08 -31.21
N SER A 280 -4.51 0.14 -31.37
CA SER A 280 -5.27 -0.32 -32.54
C SER A 280 -5.60 0.82 -33.52
N GLY A 281 -5.23 2.06 -33.20
CA GLY A 281 -5.53 3.23 -34.03
C GLY A 281 -7.02 3.55 -34.16
N CYS A 282 -7.89 2.91 -33.36
CA CYS A 282 -9.34 3.09 -33.43
C CYS A 282 -9.79 4.25 -32.53
N SER A 283 -10.99 4.77 -32.79
CA SER A 283 -11.61 5.83 -31.99
C SER A 283 -11.85 5.38 -30.53
N LEU A 284 -12.04 6.35 -29.64
CA LEU A 284 -12.39 6.07 -28.25
C LEU A 284 -13.75 5.38 -28.11
N GLN A 285 -14.72 5.71 -28.98
CA GLN A 285 -16.04 5.06 -29.01
C GLN A 285 -15.93 3.58 -29.39
N GLU A 286 -15.18 3.25 -30.45
CA GLU A 286 -14.95 1.87 -30.86
C GLU A 286 -14.19 1.07 -29.79
N ALA A 287 -13.26 1.72 -29.08
CA ALA A 287 -12.54 1.11 -27.98
C ALA A 287 -13.47 0.80 -26.79
N VAL A 288 -14.43 1.69 -26.47
CA VAL A 288 -15.48 1.45 -25.45
C VAL A 288 -16.35 0.27 -25.88
N GLU A 289 -16.86 0.29 -27.11
CA GLU A 289 -17.73 -0.74 -27.70
C GLU A 289 -17.11 -2.14 -27.59
N TYR A 290 -15.81 -2.24 -27.89
CA TYR A 290 -15.07 -3.50 -27.77
C TYR A 290 -15.11 -4.07 -26.34
N TYR A 291 -14.92 -3.23 -25.32
CA TYR A 291 -14.94 -3.71 -23.93
C TYR A 291 -16.36 -3.99 -23.43
N VAL A 292 -17.37 -3.24 -23.89
CA VAL A 292 -18.79 -3.53 -23.60
C VAL A 292 -19.18 -4.89 -24.17
N LYS A 293 -18.88 -5.16 -25.45
CA LYS A 293 -19.13 -6.48 -26.07
C LYS A 293 -18.38 -7.61 -25.38
N LYS A 294 -17.13 -7.35 -24.95
CA LYS A 294 -16.34 -8.33 -24.21
C LYS A 294 -16.90 -8.65 -22.82
N GLN A 295 -17.64 -7.73 -22.19
CA GLN A 295 -18.34 -8.01 -20.93
C GLN A 295 -19.57 -8.90 -21.13
N HIS A 296 -20.29 -8.74 -22.24
CA HIS A 296 -21.48 -9.56 -22.54
C HIS A 296 -21.17 -10.97 -23.07
N ASN A 297 -19.97 -11.19 -23.61
CA ASN A 297 -19.51 -12.50 -24.09
C ASN A 297 -18.75 -13.31 -23.01
N LYS A 298 -18.99 -13.02 -21.74
CA LYS A 298 -18.49 -13.78 -20.58
C LYS A 298 -19.67 -14.38 -19.83
#